data_AF-A0ABC9B994-F1
#
_entry.id   AF-A0ABC9B994-F1
#
_cell.length_a   1.000
_cell.length_b   1.000
_cell.length_c   1.000
_cell.angle_alpha   90.00
_cell.angle_beta   90.00
_cell.angle_gamma   90.00
#
_symmetry.space_group_name_H-M   'P 1'
#
loop_
_entity.id
_entity.type
_entity.pdbx_description
1 polymer ?
#
loop_
_entity_poly.entity_id
_entity_poly.type
_entity_poly.pdbx_seq_one_letter_code
_entity_poly.pdbx_strand_id
1 'polypeptide(L)'
;MQQQETMVSERKLKQIKTGSEDRISTLPDEILQHLISFLPAKEAVQTCLLVAKGWCHLWKSMPVLRIIADEWQNEQDVKKLNMFMKNLLLKRNDSAPLDVCEVRIGEYVDYEGDPRVDSLIRNALLHKARIIRVTLTSEYNWADLDGLPLISLHLTRLELTHMDLRDDVLDYSSCPALKNLVMRGCYIIHSRKISSQTLEELTIIDCTFDPCDRTQISAPNLVRLELADFDGATPMIEGMPSLIKATIRLYGSEDVCGKEEFKGTCSIVRCHNCGTLSNEDFNRHSVLIKGLSEAESLELVAECRAFIFKRDLLWCPTFSKLKTLVLNEWCVAIDSRPLICILQHTPALETLILKLGQAPDYWDEMEGTYDGKSAQPLASKKLKVVKVHYEELDMWVLNIVKIVKSHLGTEEVKERR
;
A
#
# COMPACT_ATOMS: atom_id res chain seq x y z
N MET A 1 82.84 42.92 -17.86
CA MET A 1 82.99 42.82 -16.40
C MET A 1 81.63 42.40 -15.85
N GLN A 2 81.34 41.09 -15.82
CA GLN A 2 81.37 40.20 -14.62
C GLN A 2 80.33 40.62 -13.56
N GLN A 3 79.25 39.85 -13.32
CA GLN A 3 79.14 38.70 -12.36
C GLN A 3 79.48 39.15 -10.91
N GLN A 4 78.79 38.82 -9.81
CA GLN A 4 77.82 37.77 -9.43
C GLN A 4 77.27 38.13 -8.00
N GLU A 5 75.99 37.83 -7.67
CA GLU A 5 75.50 36.96 -6.55
C GLU A 5 75.74 37.46 -5.09
N THR A 6 74.92 37.28 -4.05
CA THR A 6 73.76 36.42 -3.73
C THR A 6 73.09 36.93 -2.42
N MET A 7 71.77 36.68 -2.28
CA MET A 7 70.93 36.33 -1.10
C MET A 7 71.31 36.77 0.33
N VAL A 8 70.31 37.16 1.13
CA VAL A 8 69.93 36.53 2.44
C VAL A 8 68.81 37.32 3.15
N SER A 9 67.75 36.59 3.54
CA SER A 9 66.79 36.85 4.63
C SER A 9 65.88 38.08 4.54
N GLU A 10 64.64 38.12 5.03
CA GLU A 10 63.70 37.16 5.62
C GLU A 10 62.39 37.96 5.67
N ARG A 11 61.34 37.49 5.00
CA ARG A 11 60.11 37.02 5.68
C ARG A 11 59.93 37.60 7.09
N LYS A 12 59.02 38.55 7.24
CA LYS A 12 57.99 38.50 8.31
C LYS A 12 56.84 39.48 8.06
N LEU A 13 55.67 38.87 7.88
CA LEU A 13 54.36 39.27 8.41
C LEU A 13 53.64 40.43 7.73
N LYS A 14 52.70 40.06 6.83
CA LYS A 14 51.27 39.98 7.20
C LYS A 14 50.46 39.35 6.05
N GLN A 15 50.53 38.02 5.96
CA GLN A 15 49.37 37.26 5.51
C GLN A 15 48.55 36.96 6.76
N ILE A 16 47.42 37.65 6.88
CA ILE A 16 46.37 37.26 7.81
C ILE A 16 45.85 35.92 7.28
N LYS A 17 46.37 34.82 7.84
CA LYS A 17 45.69 33.52 7.78
C LYS A 17 44.40 33.69 8.57
N THR A 18 43.31 34.07 7.91
CA THR A 18 41.98 33.61 8.31
C THR A 18 41.86 32.15 7.88
N GLY A 19 42.69 31.30 8.49
CA GLY A 19 42.46 29.86 8.45
C GLY A 19 41.41 29.58 9.50
N SER A 20 40.12 29.66 9.14
CA SER A 20 39.16 28.83 9.84
C SER A 20 39.65 27.41 9.62
N GLU A 21 40.23 26.78 10.66
CA GLU A 21 40.51 25.36 10.60
C GLU A 21 39.25 24.67 10.09
N ASP A 22 39.40 23.86 9.04
CA ASP A 22 38.30 23.07 8.50
C ASP A 22 37.96 21.97 9.51
N ARG A 23 37.26 22.36 10.56
CA ARG A 23 36.87 21.49 11.68
C ARG A 23 35.93 20.39 11.23
N ILE A 24 35.21 20.60 10.13
CA ILE A 24 34.33 19.60 9.56
C ILE A 24 35.18 18.47 8.96
N SER A 25 36.22 18.78 8.18
CA SER A 25 37.16 17.76 7.67
C SER A 25 38.00 17.04 8.73
N THR A 26 37.97 17.47 10.00
CA THR A 26 38.64 16.76 11.11
C THR A 26 37.76 15.69 11.77
N LEU A 27 36.48 15.61 11.40
CA LEU A 27 35.57 14.59 11.93
C LEU A 27 35.92 13.20 11.39
N PRO A 28 35.64 12.12 12.14
CA PRO A 28 35.76 10.75 11.65
C PRO A 28 34.92 10.50 10.40
N ASP A 29 35.43 9.66 9.50
CA ASP A 29 34.79 9.29 8.24
C ASP A 29 33.34 8.83 8.43
N GLU A 30 33.03 8.12 9.52
CA GLU A 30 31.67 7.63 9.81
C GLU A 30 30.69 8.78 10.06
N ILE A 31 31.13 9.83 10.77
CA ILE A 31 30.32 11.02 11.03
C ILE A 31 30.13 11.78 9.72
N LEU A 32 31.19 11.91 8.92
CA LEU A 32 31.12 12.60 7.63
C LEU A 32 30.21 11.87 6.65
N GLN A 33 30.29 10.54 6.56
CA GLN A 33 29.39 9.71 5.77
C GLN A 33 27.94 9.90 6.21
N HIS A 34 27.68 9.96 7.51
CA HIS A 34 26.33 10.22 8.03
C HIS A 34 25.84 11.63 7.66
N LEU A 35 26.67 12.66 7.81
CA LEU A 35 26.32 14.04 7.44
C LEU A 35 26.01 14.16 5.94
N ILE A 36 26.84 13.56 5.09
CA ILE A 36 26.64 13.59 3.64
C ILE A 36 25.39 12.78 3.25
N SER A 37 25.02 11.76 4.03
CA SER A 37 23.81 10.93 3.81
C SER A 37 22.48 11.66 3.98
N PHE A 38 22.51 12.90 4.49
CA PHE A 38 21.35 13.78 4.45
C PHE A 38 21.07 14.36 3.06
N LEU A 39 22.10 14.46 2.21
CA LEU A 39 21.99 15.01 0.86
C LEU A 39 21.47 13.97 -0.15
N PRO A 40 20.73 14.40 -1.19
CA PRO A 40 20.55 13.64 -2.42
C PRO A 40 21.90 13.17 -2.98
N ALA A 41 21.93 11.97 -3.56
CA ALA A 41 23.14 11.30 -4.01
C ALA A 41 23.97 12.14 -4.98
N LYS A 42 23.30 12.87 -5.89
CA LYS A 42 23.97 13.77 -6.84
C LYS A 42 24.71 14.90 -6.11
N GLU A 43 24.05 15.55 -5.15
CA GLU A 43 24.61 16.62 -4.33
C GLU A 43 25.69 16.10 -3.38
N ALA A 44 25.50 14.91 -2.81
CA ALA A 44 26.49 14.23 -1.99
C ALA A 44 27.79 13.98 -2.77
N VAL A 45 27.68 13.41 -3.97
CA VAL A 45 28.83 13.17 -4.85
C VAL A 45 29.49 14.50 -5.23
N GLN A 46 28.72 15.50 -5.65
CA GLN A 46 29.25 16.83 -5.98
C GLN A 46 29.97 17.47 -4.80
N THR A 47 29.37 17.44 -3.61
CA THR A 47 29.95 17.98 -2.37
C THR A 47 31.27 17.29 -2.04
N CYS A 48 31.31 15.95 -2.10
CA CYS A 48 32.54 15.17 -1.88
C CYS A 48 33.67 15.51 -2.85
N LEU A 49 33.32 15.91 -4.08
CA LEU A 49 34.28 16.31 -5.11
C LEU A 49 34.73 17.77 -4.94
N LEU A 50 33.85 18.67 -4.50
CA LEU A 50 34.09 20.10 -4.35
C LEU A 50 34.87 20.47 -3.08
N VAL A 51 34.64 19.77 -1.96
CA VAL A 51 35.23 20.06 -0.64
C VAL A 51 36.68 19.53 -0.55
N ALA A 52 37.49 19.67 -1.61
CA ALA A 52 38.73 18.93 -1.82
C ALA A 52 39.78 18.98 -0.68
N LYS A 53 39.73 17.99 0.22
CA LYS A 53 40.81 17.09 0.68
C LYS A 53 40.21 15.95 1.50
N GLY A 54 40.25 14.72 0.99
CA GLY A 54 39.91 13.50 1.75
C GLY A 54 38.44 13.08 1.78
N TRP A 55 37.52 13.77 1.08
CA TRP A 55 36.09 13.43 1.11
C TRP A 55 35.60 12.59 -0.07
N CYS A 56 36.42 12.46 -1.12
CA CYS A 56 36.00 11.89 -2.39
C CYS A 56 35.60 10.40 -2.32
N HIS A 57 36.00 9.69 -1.27
CA HIS A 57 35.62 8.28 -1.05
C HIS A 57 34.40 8.13 -0.14
N LEU A 58 34.03 9.16 0.61
CA LEU A 58 32.98 9.06 1.64
C LEU A 58 31.63 8.69 1.03
N TRP A 59 31.30 9.25 -0.14
CA TRP A 59 30.02 8.95 -0.79
C TRP A 59 29.85 7.47 -1.14
N LYS A 60 30.96 6.75 -1.37
CA LYS A 60 30.93 5.32 -1.74
C LYS A 60 30.48 4.41 -0.60
N SER A 61 30.52 4.89 0.64
CA SER A 61 30.14 4.12 1.83
C SER A 61 29.00 4.76 2.61
N MET A 62 28.27 5.71 2.01
CA MET A 62 27.13 6.36 2.67
C MET A 62 26.05 5.33 3.05
N PRO A 63 25.54 5.35 4.29
CA PRO A 63 24.51 4.40 4.74
C PRO A 63 23.13 4.69 4.15
N VAL A 64 22.89 5.90 3.65
CA VAL A 64 21.62 6.29 3.02
C VAL A 64 21.89 6.75 1.61
N LEU A 65 21.12 6.22 0.67
CA LEU A 65 21.13 6.62 -0.73
C LEU A 65 19.79 7.25 -1.09
N ARG A 66 19.78 8.54 -1.44
CA ARG A 66 18.58 9.26 -1.90
C ARG A 66 18.75 9.73 -3.34
N ILE A 67 17.97 9.20 -4.26
CA ILE A 67 17.95 9.66 -5.65
C ILE A 67 16.64 10.42 -5.84
N ILE A 68 16.73 11.74 -6.06
CA ILE A 68 15.57 12.62 -6.21
C ILE A 68 15.65 13.27 -7.58
N ALA A 69 14.61 13.07 -8.39
CA ALA A 69 14.45 13.60 -9.74
C ALA A 69 12.98 14.00 -9.96
N ASP A 70 12.47 14.93 -9.15
CA ASP A 70 11.05 15.32 -9.12
C ASP A 70 10.57 16.13 -10.33
N GLU A 71 11.50 16.81 -11.01
CA GLU A 71 11.19 17.65 -12.15
C GLU A 71 10.74 16.78 -13.33
N TRP A 72 9.94 17.34 -14.24
CA TRP A 72 9.58 16.67 -15.48
C TRP A 72 10.84 16.26 -16.26
N GLN A 73 10.94 14.99 -16.65
CA GLN A 73 12.10 14.44 -17.36
C GLN A 73 11.75 14.14 -18.83
N ASN A 74 12.50 14.72 -19.76
CA ASN A 74 12.50 14.23 -21.15
C ASN A 74 13.32 12.94 -21.27
N GLU A 75 13.25 12.29 -22.44
CA GLU A 75 13.99 11.06 -22.76
C GLU A 75 15.50 11.16 -22.44
N GLN A 76 16.12 12.30 -22.74
CA GLN A 76 17.54 12.49 -22.51
C GLN A 76 17.87 12.61 -21.02
N ASP A 77 16.97 13.17 -20.22
CA ASP A 77 17.15 13.29 -18.77
C ASP A 77 16.94 11.95 -18.08
N VAL A 78 15.98 11.13 -18.51
CA VAL A 78 15.85 9.72 -18.07
C VAL A 78 17.12 8.92 -18.41
N LYS A 79 17.68 9.07 -19.61
CA LYS A 79 18.96 8.43 -19.98
C LYS A 79 20.11 8.88 -19.08
N LYS A 80 20.20 10.17 -18.74
CA LYS A 80 21.20 10.69 -17.80
C LYS A 80 20.99 10.13 -16.39
N LEU A 81 19.75 10.03 -15.93
CA LEU A 81 19.39 9.45 -14.64
C LEU A 81 19.80 7.99 -14.58
N ASN A 82 19.44 7.19 -15.59
CA ASN A 82 19.85 5.79 -15.71
C ASN A 82 21.38 5.62 -15.73
N MET A 83 22.11 6.46 -16.47
CA MET A 83 23.57 6.49 -16.44
C MET A 83 24.12 6.86 -15.07
N PHE A 84 23.53 7.85 -14.40
CA PHE A 84 23.94 8.26 -13.06
C PHE A 84 23.74 7.13 -12.07
N MET A 85 22.55 6.53 -12.01
CA MET A 85 22.23 5.39 -11.15
C MET A 85 23.21 4.23 -11.41
N LYS A 86 23.39 3.81 -12.67
CA LYS A 86 24.34 2.75 -13.03
C LYS A 86 25.75 3.05 -12.53
N ASN A 87 26.28 4.24 -12.79
CA ASN A 87 27.63 4.63 -12.37
C ASN A 87 27.77 4.74 -10.86
N LEU A 88 26.71 5.17 -10.17
CA LEU A 88 26.67 5.29 -8.72
C LEU A 88 26.76 3.91 -8.06
N LEU A 89 25.98 2.95 -8.56
CA LEU A 89 26.01 1.57 -8.07
C LEU A 89 27.36 0.90 -8.34
N LEU A 90 27.89 1.01 -9.57
CA LEU A 90 29.16 0.40 -9.96
C LEU A 90 30.39 0.89 -9.18
N LYS A 91 30.31 2.10 -8.62
CA LYS A 91 31.44 2.74 -7.92
C LYS A 91 31.28 2.74 -6.40
N ARG A 92 30.16 2.22 -5.90
CA ARG A 92 29.92 2.04 -4.47
C ARG A 92 30.91 1.03 -3.90
N ASN A 93 31.21 1.13 -2.61
CA ASN A 93 32.01 0.14 -1.92
C ASN A 93 31.15 -1.10 -1.61
N ASP A 94 31.48 -2.24 -2.21
CA ASP A 94 30.76 -3.51 -2.05
C ASP A 94 30.64 -3.98 -0.59
N SER A 95 31.60 -3.61 0.26
CA SER A 95 31.60 -3.99 1.68
C SER A 95 30.77 -3.04 2.56
N ALA A 96 30.38 -1.87 2.06
CA ALA A 96 29.69 -0.86 2.85
C ALA A 96 28.17 -1.13 2.88
N PRO A 97 27.57 -1.34 4.06
CA PRO A 97 26.15 -1.56 4.16
C PRO A 97 25.37 -0.32 3.70
N LEU A 98 24.25 -0.57 3.05
CA LEU A 98 23.21 0.41 2.79
C LEU A 98 22.10 0.14 3.82
N ASP A 99 21.70 1.15 4.58
CA ASP A 99 20.59 1.05 5.52
C ASP A 99 19.27 1.43 4.83
N VAL A 100 19.29 2.54 4.08
CA VAL A 100 18.13 3.10 3.39
C VAL A 100 18.44 3.40 1.93
N CYS A 101 17.60 2.90 1.02
CA CYS A 101 17.58 3.28 -0.38
C CYS A 101 16.25 3.97 -0.70
N GLU A 102 16.32 5.22 -1.13
CA GLU A 102 15.15 6.05 -1.43
C GLU A 102 15.28 6.61 -2.85
N VAL A 103 14.26 6.37 -3.66
CA VAL A 103 14.15 6.85 -5.03
C VAL A 103 12.87 7.62 -5.16
N ARG A 104 12.96 8.85 -5.64
CA ARG A 104 11.79 9.64 -6.02
C ARG A 104 12.00 10.19 -7.42
N ILE A 105 11.10 9.85 -8.33
CA ILE A 105 11.17 10.23 -9.73
C ILE A 105 9.83 10.89 -10.09
N GLY A 106 9.95 12.06 -10.71
CA GLY A 106 8.85 12.87 -11.21
C GLY A 106 8.19 12.27 -12.44
N GLU A 107 7.35 13.07 -13.08
CA GLU A 107 6.81 12.75 -14.39
C GLU A 107 7.92 12.66 -15.44
N TYR A 108 7.83 11.71 -16.36
CA TYR A 108 8.73 11.60 -17.49
C TYR A 108 7.98 11.22 -18.77
N VAL A 109 8.61 11.48 -19.92
CA VAL A 109 8.00 11.10 -21.19
C VAL A 109 8.15 9.59 -21.41
N ASP A 110 7.04 8.90 -21.62
CA ASP A 110 6.99 7.49 -22.02
C ASP A 110 7.56 7.31 -23.43
N TYR A 111 8.84 6.93 -23.48
CA TYR A 111 9.57 6.52 -24.68
C TYR A 111 10.31 5.20 -24.40
N GLU A 112 11.07 4.68 -25.36
CA GLU A 112 11.93 3.50 -25.15
C GLU A 112 13.03 3.79 -24.09
N GLY A 113 12.75 3.47 -22.83
CA GLY A 113 13.76 3.44 -21.77
C GLY A 113 13.29 3.99 -20.44
N ASP A 114 12.50 3.20 -19.71
CA ASP A 114 12.05 3.54 -18.36
C ASP A 114 13.22 3.71 -17.36
N PRO A 115 12.99 4.42 -16.24
CA PRO A 115 13.93 4.44 -15.15
C PRO A 115 14.26 3.02 -14.66
N ARG A 116 15.55 2.68 -14.63
CA ARG A 116 16.08 1.35 -14.24
C ARG A 116 16.10 1.17 -12.72
N VAL A 117 14.93 1.26 -12.10
CA VAL A 117 14.76 1.16 -10.65
C VAL A 117 14.94 -0.30 -10.18
N ASP A 118 14.62 -1.27 -11.03
CA ASP A 118 14.89 -2.71 -10.85
C ASP A 118 16.32 -2.97 -10.34
N SER A 119 17.30 -2.41 -11.06
CA SER A 119 18.71 -2.64 -10.83
C SER A 119 19.17 -1.97 -9.55
N LEU A 120 18.55 -0.84 -9.20
CA LEU A 120 18.82 -0.14 -7.96
C LEU A 120 18.29 -0.91 -6.75
N ILE A 121 17.04 -1.40 -6.80
CA ILE A 121 16.45 -2.23 -5.74
C ILE A 121 17.33 -3.44 -5.50
N ARG A 122 17.70 -4.17 -6.56
CA ARG A 122 18.56 -5.37 -6.46
C ARG A 122 19.92 -5.04 -5.85
N ASN A 123 20.55 -3.96 -6.28
CA ASN A 123 21.81 -3.53 -5.70
C ASN A 123 21.66 -3.12 -4.22
N ALA A 124 20.57 -2.47 -3.84
CA ALA A 124 20.29 -2.12 -2.45
C ALA A 124 20.17 -3.37 -1.57
N LEU A 125 19.46 -4.40 -2.05
CA LEU A 125 19.34 -5.69 -1.36
C LEU A 125 20.70 -6.38 -1.19
N LEU A 126 21.55 -6.38 -2.23
CA LEU A 126 22.93 -6.91 -2.15
C LEU A 126 23.76 -6.21 -1.06
N HIS A 127 23.55 -4.90 -0.88
CA HIS A 127 24.22 -4.10 0.14
C HIS A 127 23.48 -4.08 1.49
N LYS A 128 22.60 -5.06 1.75
CA LYS A 128 21.93 -5.26 3.05
C LYS A 128 20.96 -4.14 3.44
N ALA A 129 20.34 -3.47 2.45
CA ALA A 129 19.29 -2.48 2.67
C ALA A 129 18.18 -3.00 3.59
N ARG A 130 17.86 -2.20 4.61
CA ARG A 130 16.76 -2.47 5.54
C ARG A 130 15.47 -1.79 5.10
N ILE A 131 15.59 -0.64 4.46
CA ILE A 131 14.45 0.15 3.98
C ILE A 131 14.68 0.47 2.51
N ILE A 132 13.71 0.11 1.67
CA ILE A 132 13.68 0.50 0.27
C ILE A 132 12.38 1.26 0.03
N ARG A 133 12.50 2.46 -0.52
CA ARG A 133 11.38 3.31 -0.93
C ARG A 133 11.57 3.71 -2.38
N VAL A 134 10.59 3.38 -3.21
CA VAL A 134 10.53 3.81 -4.60
C VAL A 134 9.23 4.56 -4.78
N THR A 135 9.35 5.81 -5.21
CA THR A 135 8.22 6.70 -5.42
C THR A 135 8.29 7.32 -6.81
N LEU A 136 7.44 6.85 -7.70
CA LEU A 136 7.10 7.57 -8.93
C LEU A 136 5.93 8.50 -8.59
N THR A 137 6.00 9.79 -8.91
CA THR A 137 4.99 10.77 -8.47
C THR A 137 3.88 11.01 -9.51
N SER A 138 4.07 10.53 -10.73
CA SER A 138 3.09 10.64 -11.81
C SER A 138 2.26 9.37 -11.90
N GLU A 139 0.94 9.52 -11.97
CA GLU A 139 0.00 8.41 -12.21
C GLU A 139 0.08 7.85 -13.64
N TYR A 140 0.73 8.59 -14.55
CA TYR A 140 0.89 8.22 -15.96
C TYR A 140 2.17 7.44 -16.24
N ASN A 141 3.04 7.27 -15.25
CA ASN A 141 4.33 6.63 -15.44
C ASN A 141 4.50 5.43 -14.51
N TRP A 142 5.06 4.35 -15.04
CA TRP A 142 5.36 3.15 -14.27
C TRP A 142 6.77 2.65 -14.53
N ALA A 143 7.39 2.06 -13.51
CA ALA A 143 8.64 1.33 -13.68
C ALA A 143 8.46 -0.15 -13.39
N ASP A 144 9.11 -0.96 -14.22
CA ASP A 144 9.10 -2.41 -14.07
C ASP A 144 10.00 -2.86 -12.93
N LEU A 145 9.52 -3.83 -12.16
CA LEU A 145 10.36 -4.66 -11.31
C LEU A 145 10.47 -6.05 -11.94
N ASP A 146 11.59 -6.29 -12.64
CA ASP A 146 11.92 -7.57 -13.30
C ASP A 146 11.39 -8.74 -12.46
N GLY A 147 10.50 -9.59 -12.99
CA GLY A 147 9.66 -10.58 -12.27
C GLY A 147 10.37 -11.67 -11.44
N LEU A 148 11.65 -11.52 -11.12
CA LEU A 148 12.40 -12.37 -10.20
C LEU A 148 12.12 -11.98 -8.74
N PRO A 149 11.86 -12.95 -7.84
CA PRO A 149 11.64 -12.73 -6.42
C PRO A 149 12.74 -11.90 -5.74
N LEU A 150 12.35 -11.11 -4.74
CA LEU A 150 13.30 -10.36 -3.91
C LEU A 150 13.85 -11.25 -2.79
N ILE A 151 15.18 -11.26 -2.63
CA ILE A 151 15.89 -12.05 -1.61
C ILE A 151 16.69 -11.11 -0.73
N SER A 152 16.39 -11.08 0.57
CA SER A 152 17.16 -10.29 1.54
C SER A 152 16.95 -10.74 2.98
N LEU A 153 18.05 -10.92 3.71
CA LEU A 153 18.01 -11.22 5.15
C LEU A 153 17.81 -9.98 6.03
N HIS A 154 17.79 -8.79 5.43
CA HIS A 154 17.87 -7.52 6.15
C HIS A 154 16.70 -6.58 5.86
N LEU A 155 15.98 -6.79 4.75
CA LEU A 155 14.88 -5.91 4.34
C LEU A 155 13.76 -5.99 5.38
N THR A 156 13.48 -4.86 6.02
CA THR A 156 12.42 -4.70 7.04
C THR A 156 11.20 -3.96 6.51
N ARG A 157 11.40 -3.07 5.54
CA ARG A 157 10.35 -2.22 4.97
C ARG A 157 10.55 -2.01 3.48
N LEU A 158 9.49 -2.24 2.72
CA LEU A 158 9.44 -2.03 1.28
C LEU A 158 8.24 -1.15 0.94
N GLU A 159 8.50 -0.02 0.29
CA GLU A 159 7.48 0.90 -0.20
C GLU A 159 7.65 1.09 -1.71
N LEU A 160 6.60 0.79 -2.47
CA LEU A 160 6.57 0.86 -3.93
C LEU A 160 5.39 1.73 -4.35
N THR A 161 5.61 2.72 -5.22
CA THR A 161 4.53 3.47 -5.86
C THR A 161 4.66 3.47 -7.37
N HIS A 162 3.52 3.29 -8.05
CA HIS A 162 3.40 3.18 -9.51
C HIS A 162 4.42 2.22 -10.14
N MET A 163 4.59 1.05 -9.53
CA MET A 163 5.44 -0.02 -10.06
C MET A 163 4.61 -1.08 -10.78
N ASP A 164 5.14 -1.64 -11.86
CA ASP A 164 4.62 -2.86 -12.48
C ASP A 164 5.27 -4.08 -11.82
N LEU A 165 4.43 -4.90 -11.18
CA LEU A 165 4.78 -6.02 -10.32
C LEU A 165 4.20 -7.30 -10.93
N ARG A 166 5.03 -7.94 -11.78
CA ARG A 166 4.64 -9.14 -12.52
C ARG A 166 5.14 -10.42 -11.86
N ASP A 167 4.43 -11.51 -12.12
CA ASP A 167 4.83 -12.88 -11.77
C ASP A 167 5.10 -13.08 -10.25
N ASP A 168 6.20 -13.75 -9.92
CA ASP A 168 6.59 -14.19 -8.57
C ASP A 168 7.34 -13.11 -7.76
N VAL A 169 7.39 -11.87 -8.23
CA VAL A 169 8.11 -10.76 -7.55
C VAL A 169 7.57 -10.47 -6.15
N LEU A 170 6.31 -10.85 -5.89
CA LEU A 170 5.59 -10.66 -4.63
C LEU A 170 5.72 -11.87 -3.66
N ASP A 171 6.55 -12.87 -3.98
CA ASP A 171 6.95 -13.88 -3.01
C ASP A 171 8.10 -13.39 -2.13
N TYR A 172 7.75 -12.96 -0.91
CA TYR A 172 8.69 -12.50 0.12
C TYR A 172 9.06 -13.60 1.11
N SER A 173 8.85 -14.88 0.76
CA SER A 173 9.31 -16.04 1.55
C SER A 173 10.81 -16.00 1.86
N SER A 174 11.59 -15.42 0.95
CA SER A 174 13.04 -15.23 1.06
C SER A 174 13.46 -13.93 1.75
N CYS A 175 12.51 -13.21 2.36
CA CYS A 175 12.73 -11.96 3.11
C CYS A 175 12.34 -12.11 4.59
N PRO A 176 13.12 -12.84 5.43
CA PRO A 176 12.73 -13.18 6.80
C PRO A 176 12.75 -12.00 7.80
N ALA A 177 13.16 -10.81 7.37
CA ALA A 177 13.14 -9.60 8.20
C ALA A 177 11.97 -8.66 7.84
N LEU A 178 11.19 -8.95 6.79
CA LEU A 178 10.21 -8.02 6.24
C LEU A 178 9.01 -7.89 7.18
N LYS A 179 8.74 -6.66 7.63
CA LYS A 179 7.66 -6.33 8.57
C LYS A 179 6.59 -5.44 7.98
N ASN A 180 6.97 -4.51 7.10
CA ASN A 180 6.06 -3.53 6.52
C ASN A 180 6.18 -3.51 4.99
N LEU A 181 5.07 -3.72 4.30
CA LEU A 181 4.97 -3.68 2.85
C LEU A 181 3.88 -2.68 2.47
N VAL A 182 4.25 -1.72 1.62
CA VAL A 182 3.35 -0.69 1.12
C VAL A 182 3.43 -0.64 -0.40
N MET A 183 2.28 -0.79 -1.05
CA MET A 183 2.12 -0.68 -2.49
C MET A 183 1.03 0.36 -2.78
N ARG A 184 1.33 1.32 -3.65
CA ARG A 184 0.37 2.36 -4.07
C ARG A 184 0.41 2.58 -5.57
N GLY A 185 -0.72 2.66 -6.26
CA GLY A 185 -0.66 2.92 -7.71
C GLY A 185 -0.07 1.78 -8.55
N CYS A 186 0.13 0.58 -7.97
CA CYS A 186 0.91 -0.49 -8.61
C CYS A 186 0.05 -1.39 -9.51
N TYR A 187 0.62 -1.86 -10.61
CA TYR A 187 0.06 -2.93 -11.42
C TYR A 187 0.51 -4.29 -10.88
N ILE A 188 -0.45 -5.12 -10.44
CA ILE A 188 -0.21 -6.47 -9.95
C ILE A 188 -0.86 -7.44 -10.95
N ILE A 189 -0.15 -7.66 -12.05
CA ILE A 189 -0.64 -8.45 -13.19
C ILE A 189 0.05 -9.81 -13.20
N HIS A 190 -0.70 -10.88 -13.50
CA HIS A 190 -0.21 -12.27 -13.53
C HIS A 190 0.45 -12.76 -12.21
N SER A 191 0.32 -12.01 -11.12
CA SER A 191 0.86 -12.43 -9.83
C SER A 191 -0.10 -13.40 -9.14
N ARG A 192 0.36 -14.64 -8.96
CA ARG A 192 -0.45 -15.69 -8.34
C ARG A 192 -0.58 -15.50 -6.84
N LYS A 193 0.48 -15.02 -6.18
CA LYS A 193 0.57 -15.04 -4.72
C LYS A 193 1.48 -13.94 -4.16
N ILE A 194 0.94 -13.21 -3.19
CA ILE A 194 1.68 -12.35 -2.27
C ILE A 194 1.91 -13.16 -0.99
N SER A 195 3.18 -13.45 -0.68
CA SER A 195 3.55 -14.46 0.32
C SER A 195 4.58 -13.90 1.29
N SER A 196 4.32 -13.94 2.61
CA SER A 196 5.32 -13.60 3.62
C SER A 196 5.00 -14.22 4.97
N GLN A 197 6.00 -14.82 5.63
CA GLN A 197 5.84 -15.38 6.97
C GLN A 197 6.12 -14.38 8.09
N THR A 198 6.64 -13.19 7.78
CA THR A 198 7.15 -12.26 8.80
C THR A 198 6.46 -10.92 8.80
N LEU A 199 5.68 -10.65 7.75
CA LEU A 199 4.97 -9.40 7.51
C LEU A 199 3.93 -9.15 8.60
N GLU A 200 3.98 -7.97 9.19
CA GLU A 200 3.08 -7.51 10.25
C GLU A 200 2.10 -6.46 9.74
N GLU A 201 2.50 -5.65 8.75
CA GLU A 201 1.68 -4.59 8.17
C GLU A 201 1.73 -4.63 6.64
N LEU A 202 0.55 -4.70 6.03
CA LEU A 202 0.37 -4.70 4.58
C LEU A 202 -0.60 -3.58 4.20
N THR A 203 -0.15 -2.70 3.31
CA THR A 203 -0.97 -1.64 2.71
C THR A 203 -0.90 -1.75 1.19
N ILE A 204 -2.07 -1.91 0.56
CA ILE A 204 -2.27 -1.93 -0.89
C ILE A 204 -3.39 -0.93 -1.17
N ILE A 205 -3.06 0.19 -1.82
CA ILE A 205 -4.02 1.27 -2.09
C ILE A 205 -3.89 1.64 -3.57
N ASP A 206 -5.00 1.87 -4.27
CA ASP A 206 -4.93 2.39 -5.65
C ASP A 206 -4.11 1.48 -6.58
N CYS A 207 -4.17 0.16 -6.36
CA CYS A 207 -3.47 -0.82 -7.20
C CYS A 207 -4.45 -1.46 -8.18
N THR A 208 -3.96 -2.02 -9.28
CA THR A 208 -4.78 -2.78 -10.22
C THR A 208 -4.37 -4.25 -10.19
N PHE A 209 -5.32 -5.14 -9.89
CA PHE A 209 -5.13 -6.58 -9.94
C PHE A 209 -5.57 -7.15 -11.29
N ASP A 210 -5.02 -8.30 -11.66
CA ASP A 210 -5.45 -9.04 -12.85
C ASP A 210 -6.95 -9.42 -12.76
N PRO A 211 -7.80 -8.98 -13.71
CA PRO A 211 -9.23 -9.31 -13.70
C PRO A 211 -9.52 -10.81 -13.93
N CYS A 212 -8.62 -11.52 -14.61
CA CYS A 212 -8.79 -12.92 -14.97
C CYS A 212 -8.25 -13.86 -13.90
N ASP A 213 -7.15 -13.50 -13.24
CA ASP A 213 -6.43 -14.35 -12.29
C ASP A 213 -6.37 -13.73 -10.89
N ARG A 214 -7.16 -14.29 -9.96
CA ARG A 214 -7.26 -13.77 -8.59
C ARG A 214 -5.98 -14.03 -7.79
N THR A 215 -5.25 -12.97 -7.48
CA THR A 215 -4.05 -13.03 -6.61
C THR A 215 -4.40 -13.51 -5.21
N GLN A 216 -3.58 -14.42 -4.65
CA GLN A 216 -3.72 -14.91 -3.29
C GLN A 216 -2.82 -14.13 -2.31
N ILE A 217 -3.32 -13.72 -1.17
CA ILE A 217 -2.55 -13.06 -0.11
C ILE A 217 -2.40 -14.04 1.06
N SER A 218 -1.16 -14.45 1.32
CA SER A 218 -0.78 -15.38 2.39
C SER A 218 0.24 -14.73 3.31
N ALA A 219 -0.25 -14.18 4.43
CA ALA A 219 0.56 -13.55 5.45
C ALA A 219 0.00 -13.91 6.85
N PRO A 220 0.34 -15.08 7.41
CA PRO A 220 -0.31 -15.58 8.63
C PRO A 220 0.01 -14.76 9.89
N ASN A 221 1.13 -14.03 9.90
CA ASN A 221 1.56 -13.17 11.01
C ASN A 221 1.14 -11.69 10.82
N LEU A 222 0.29 -11.41 9.84
CA LEU A 222 -0.19 -10.06 9.58
C LEU A 222 -1.06 -9.55 10.73
N VAL A 223 -0.73 -8.35 11.21
CA VAL A 223 -1.41 -7.66 12.31
C VAL A 223 -2.34 -6.57 11.78
N ARG A 224 -1.93 -5.88 10.72
CA ARG A 224 -2.71 -4.82 10.05
C ARG A 224 -2.77 -5.05 8.55
N LEU A 225 -3.98 -4.98 8.02
CA LEU A 225 -4.25 -5.02 6.58
C LEU A 225 -5.00 -3.75 6.16
N GLU A 226 -4.51 -3.10 5.12
CA GLU A 226 -5.24 -2.05 4.40
C GLU A 226 -5.23 -2.42 2.92
N LEU A 227 -6.41 -2.68 2.38
CA LEU A 227 -6.64 -2.96 0.97
C LEU A 227 -7.75 -2.03 0.50
N ALA A 228 -7.41 -0.99 -0.24
CA ALA A 228 -8.36 0.07 -0.58
C ALA A 228 -8.24 0.50 -2.04
N ASP A 229 -9.37 0.93 -2.59
CA ASP A 229 -9.46 1.71 -3.82
C ASP A 229 -8.73 1.04 -5.00
N PHE A 230 -8.89 -0.29 -5.17
CA PHE A 230 -8.19 -1.05 -6.19
C PHE A 230 -9.11 -1.43 -7.35
N ASP A 231 -8.53 -1.61 -8.54
CA ASP A 231 -9.20 -2.08 -9.74
C ASP A 231 -8.97 -3.58 -9.99
N GLY A 232 -9.84 -4.19 -10.81
CA GLY A 232 -9.73 -5.59 -11.20
C GLY A 232 -10.34 -6.58 -10.20
N ALA A 233 -9.83 -7.82 -10.19
CA ALA A 233 -10.37 -8.86 -9.32
C ALA A 233 -9.90 -8.71 -7.87
N THR A 234 -10.83 -8.79 -6.92
CA THR A 234 -10.52 -8.72 -5.49
C THR A 234 -9.59 -9.86 -5.07
N PRO A 235 -8.44 -9.60 -4.45
CA PRO A 235 -7.51 -10.66 -4.05
C PRO A 235 -8.13 -11.61 -3.02
N MET A 236 -7.73 -12.89 -3.07
CA MET A 236 -8.13 -13.89 -2.10
C MET A 236 -7.23 -13.84 -0.86
N ILE A 237 -7.81 -13.61 0.31
CA ILE A 237 -7.13 -13.56 1.59
C ILE A 237 -7.17 -14.95 2.23
N GLU A 238 -6.00 -15.58 2.38
CA GLU A 238 -5.85 -16.78 3.19
C GLU A 238 -6.03 -16.45 4.69
N GLY A 239 -6.31 -17.45 5.54
CA GLY A 239 -6.56 -17.23 6.97
C GLY A 239 -5.42 -16.47 7.66
N MET A 240 -5.74 -15.33 8.28
CA MET A 240 -4.78 -14.47 8.99
C MET A 240 -5.01 -14.54 10.50
N PRO A 241 -4.43 -15.54 11.22
CA PRO A 241 -4.72 -15.76 12.63
C PRO A 241 -4.28 -14.65 13.58
N SER A 242 -3.29 -13.85 13.17
CA SER A 242 -2.70 -12.76 13.97
C SER A 242 -3.34 -11.39 13.71
N LEU A 243 -4.35 -11.32 12.84
CA LEU A 243 -4.93 -10.07 12.38
C LEU A 243 -5.66 -9.34 13.51
N ILE A 244 -5.33 -8.07 13.72
CA ILE A 244 -5.99 -7.21 14.72
C ILE A 244 -6.91 -6.22 14.02
N LYS A 245 -6.42 -5.57 12.96
CA LYS A 245 -7.18 -4.54 12.22
C LYS A 245 -7.13 -4.81 10.73
N ALA A 246 -8.28 -4.76 10.06
CA ALA A 246 -8.32 -4.67 8.61
C ALA A 246 -9.26 -3.58 8.10
N THR A 247 -8.82 -2.89 7.05
CA THR A 247 -9.62 -1.92 6.30
C THR A 247 -9.66 -2.40 4.85
N ILE A 248 -10.86 -2.74 4.37
CA ILE A 248 -11.12 -3.18 3.00
C ILE A 248 -12.07 -2.15 2.37
N ARG A 249 -11.61 -1.45 1.33
CA ARG A 249 -12.42 -0.51 0.54
C ARG A 249 -12.48 -0.96 -0.91
N LEU A 250 -13.67 -1.25 -1.41
CA LEU A 250 -13.90 -1.80 -2.74
C LEU A 250 -14.60 -0.77 -3.62
N TYR A 251 -13.86 0.28 -3.96
CA TYR A 251 -14.21 1.24 -5.01
C TYR A 251 -13.36 0.85 -6.22
N GLY A 252 -13.96 0.56 -7.38
CA GLY A 252 -13.24 0.06 -8.58
C GLY A 252 -13.19 -1.47 -8.78
N SER A 253 -13.57 -2.28 -7.79
CA SER A 253 -13.55 -3.75 -7.91
C SER A 253 -14.46 -4.26 -9.04
N GLU A 254 -13.90 -5.05 -9.96
CA GLU A 254 -14.63 -5.68 -11.07
C GLU A 254 -15.41 -6.95 -10.66
N ASP A 255 -15.42 -7.30 -9.36
CA ASP A 255 -16.29 -8.34 -8.79
C ASP A 255 -17.77 -7.92 -8.73
N VAL A 256 -18.33 -7.55 -9.88
CA VAL A 256 -19.74 -7.15 -10.04
C VAL A 256 -20.58 -8.31 -10.58
N CYS A 257 -21.85 -8.36 -10.15
CA CYS A 257 -22.83 -9.34 -10.63
C CYS A 257 -24.15 -8.64 -10.99
N GLY A 258 -24.56 -8.72 -12.26
CA GLY A 258 -25.82 -8.14 -12.73
C GLY A 258 -27.11 -8.85 -12.26
N LYS A 259 -27.05 -9.84 -11.36
CA LYS A 259 -28.25 -10.55 -10.84
C LYS A 259 -29.15 -9.62 -10.03
N GLU A 260 -28.59 -8.77 -9.18
CA GLU A 260 -29.37 -7.93 -8.26
C GLU A 260 -29.82 -6.60 -8.87
N GLU A 261 -29.13 -6.07 -9.89
CA GLU A 261 -29.56 -4.85 -10.60
C GLU A 261 -30.92 -5.00 -11.30
N PHE A 262 -31.33 -6.24 -11.61
CA PHE A 262 -32.54 -6.48 -12.41
C PHE A 262 -33.53 -7.49 -11.78
N LYS A 263 -33.37 -7.86 -10.49
CA LYS A 263 -34.17 -8.94 -9.85
C LYS A 263 -34.24 -10.22 -10.71
N GLY A 264 -33.18 -10.48 -11.49
CA GLY A 264 -33.18 -11.45 -12.59
C GLY A 264 -32.07 -12.48 -12.48
N THR A 265 -32.13 -13.51 -13.32
CA THR A 265 -31.02 -14.44 -13.52
C THR A 265 -29.86 -13.74 -14.22
N CYS A 266 -28.62 -14.08 -13.84
CA CYS A 266 -27.40 -13.69 -14.56
C CYS A 266 -27.61 -13.92 -16.06
N SER A 267 -27.63 -12.87 -16.87
CA SER A 267 -27.60 -13.01 -18.32
C SER A 267 -26.22 -13.40 -18.84
N ILE A 268 -25.18 -13.22 -18.01
CA ILE A 268 -23.81 -13.61 -18.32
C ILE A 268 -23.66 -15.12 -18.14
N VAL A 269 -23.55 -15.84 -19.25
CA VAL A 269 -23.48 -17.31 -19.39
C VAL A 269 -22.28 -17.95 -18.63
N ARG A 270 -21.35 -17.15 -18.09
CA ARG A 270 -20.22 -17.60 -17.26
C ARG A 270 -19.80 -16.55 -16.22
N CYS A 271 -20.73 -15.86 -15.57
CA CYS A 271 -20.32 -14.87 -14.57
C CYS A 271 -19.67 -15.57 -13.37
N HIS A 272 -18.38 -15.33 -13.18
CA HIS A 272 -17.56 -15.93 -12.13
C HIS A 272 -18.00 -15.49 -10.72
N ASN A 273 -18.79 -14.42 -10.65
CA ASN A 273 -19.34 -13.88 -9.41
C ASN A 273 -20.70 -14.46 -9.05
N CYS A 274 -21.43 -15.02 -10.01
CA CYS A 274 -22.76 -15.56 -9.80
C CYS A 274 -22.67 -17.08 -9.78
N GLY A 275 -23.00 -17.71 -8.65
CA GLY A 275 -22.76 -19.13 -8.35
C GLY A 275 -23.46 -20.19 -9.23
N THR A 276 -23.74 -19.91 -10.50
CA THR A 276 -24.34 -20.83 -11.46
C THR A 276 -23.27 -21.41 -12.40
N LEU A 277 -22.84 -22.64 -12.06
CA LEU A 277 -22.49 -23.73 -12.99
C LEU A 277 -21.53 -23.41 -14.14
N SER A 278 -20.23 -23.16 -13.88
CA SER A 278 -19.20 -23.48 -14.89
C SER A 278 -17.75 -23.60 -14.41
N ASN A 279 -17.40 -23.22 -13.17
CA ASN A 279 -16.06 -23.48 -12.61
C ASN A 279 -16.19 -24.02 -11.19
N GLU A 280 -15.91 -25.31 -11.00
CA GLU A 280 -16.11 -26.01 -9.73
C GLU A 280 -15.15 -25.57 -8.62
N ASP A 281 -14.02 -24.93 -8.93
CA ASP A 281 -13.00 -24.62 -7.91
C ASP A 281 -13.14 -23.21 -7.31
N PHE A 282 -13.57 -22.22 -8.10
CA PHE A 282 -13.71 -20.82 -7.63
C PHE A 282 -14.95 -20.58 -6.77
N ASN A 283 -15.98 -21.44 -6.85
CA ASN A 283 -17.21 -21.32 -6.07
C ASN A 283 -17.19 -22.06 -4.73
N ARG A 284 -16.07 -22.66 -4.32
CA ARG A 284 -16.00 -23.54 -3.14
C ARG A 284 -15.52 -22.83 -1.86
N HIS A 285 -15.04 -21.59 -1.93
CA HIS A 285 -14.37 -20.94 -0.80
C HIS A 285 -14.68 -19.43 -0.73
N SER A 286 -14.70 -18.88 0.48
CA SER A 286 -14.72 -17.42 0.69
C SER A 286 -13.40 -16.81 0.21
N VAL A 287 -13.49 -15.65 -0.44
CA VAL A 287 -12.34 -14.92 -0.99
C VAL A 287 -11.73 -13.97 0.02
N LEU A 288 -12.53 -13.15 0.69
CA LEU A 288 -12.06 -12.13 1.64
C LEU A 288 -12.47 -12.48 3.07
N ILE A 289 -13.77 -12.63 3.31
CA ILE A 289 -14.34 -12.43 4.64
C ILE A 289 -13.86 -13.49 5.64
N LYS A 290 -13.72 -14.74 5.20
CA LYS A 290 -13.17 -15.82 6.03
C LYS A 290 -11.72 -15.56 6.45
N GLY A 291 -10.91 -14.96 5.57
CA GLY A 291 -9.51 -14.61 5.89
C GLY A 291 -9.39 -13.55 6.99
N LEU A 292 -10.44 -12.74 7.17
CA LEU A 292 -10.51 -11.62 8.11
C LEU A 292 -11.16 -11.98 9.46
N SER A 293 -11.57 -13.23 9.67
CA SER A 293 -12.43 -13.64 10.79
C SER A 293 -11.84 -13.41 12.19
N GLU A 294 -10.51 -13.33 12.27
CA GLU A 294 -9.76 -13.20 13.52
C GLU A 294 -9.55 -11.74 13.97
N ALA A 295 -9.94 -10.76 13.14
CA ALA A 295 -9.77 -9.34 13.43
C ALA A 295 -10.60 -8.83 14.62
N GLU A 296 -10.03 -7.89 15.38
CA GLU A 296 -10.72 -7.16 16.45
C GLU A 296 -11.42 -5.89 15.94
N SER A 297 -10.93 -5.32 14.84
CA SER A 297 -11.48 -4.13 14.20
C SER A 297 -11.53 -4.31 12.69
N LEU A 298 -12.72 -4.19 12.10
CA LEU A 298 -12.92 -4.28 10.65
C LEU A 298 -13.61 -3.04 10.11
N GLU A 299 -13.11 -2.55 8.97
CA GLU A 299 -13.80 -1.60 8.11
C GLU A 299 -14.01 -2.25 6.75
N LEU A 300 -15.27 -2.49 6.39
CA LEU A 300 -15.67 -3.11 5.13
C LEU A 300 -16.57 -2.13 4.37
N VAL A 301 -15.96 -1.37 3.48
CA VAL A 301 -16.61 -0.31 2.72
C VAL A 301 -16.56 -0.67 1.24
N ALA A 302 -17.64 -0.46 0.51
CA ALA A 302 -17.70 -0.80 -0.90
C ALA A 302 -18.79 -0.01 -1.62
N GLU A 303 -18.67 0.12 -2.93
CA GLU A 303 -19.80 0.54 -3.76
C GLU A 303 -20.97 -0.46 -3.62
N CYS A 304 -22.22 0.02 -3.69
CA CYS A 304 -23.41 -0.83 -3.59
C CYS A 304 -23.44 -1.99 -4.60
N ARG A 305 -22.73 -1.84 -5.73
CA ARG A 305 -22.63 -2.83 -6.81
C ARG A 305 -21.59 -3.92 -6.54
N ALA A 306 -20.65 -3.70 -5.61
CA ALA A 306 -19.62 -4.67 -5.27
C ALA A 306 -20.26 -5.91 -4.64
N PHE A 307 -20.17 -7.05 -5.33
CA PHE A 307 -20.88 -8.26 -4.93
C PHE A 307 -20.09 -9.12 -3.95
N ILE A 308 -18.77 -8.94 -3.88
CA ILE A 308 -17.86 -9.83 -3.16
C ILE A 308 -18.21 -9.98 -1.68
N PHE A 309 -18.57 -8.88 -0.99
CA PHE A 309 -18.94 -8.96 0.42
C PHE A 309 -20.24 -9.74 0.61
N LYS A 310 -21.30 -9.40 -0.13
CA LYS A 310 -22.58 -10.12 -0.06
C LYS A 310 -22.41 -11.62 -0.33
N ARG A 311 -21.62 -11.96 -1.35
CA ARG A 311 -21.31 -13.34 -1.72
C ARG A 311 -20.59 -14.07 -0.59
N ASP A 312 -19.53 -13.47 -0.05
CA ASP A 312 -18.72 -14.10 0.99
C ASP A 312 -19.47 -14.26 2.31
N LEU A 313 -20.44 -13.39 2.61
CA LEU A 313 -21.31 -13.51 3.77
C LEU A 313 -22.25 -14.72 3.69
N LEU A 314 -22.55 -15.26 2.50
CA LEU A 314 -23.32 -16.50 2.36
C LEU A 314 -22.63 -17.70 3.04
N TRP A 315 -21.32 -17.60 3.28
CA TRP A 315 -20.55 -18.60 4.01
C TRP A 315 -20.64 -18.45 5.54
N CYS A 316 -21.32 -17.42 6.03
CA CYS A 316 -21.57 -17.18 7.45
C CYS A 316 -20.31 -17.30 8.34
N PRO A 317 -19.20 -16.61 8.01
CA PRO A 317 -17.97 -16.68 8.81
C PRO A 317 -18.20 -16.05 10.19
N THR A 318 -17.76 -16.73 11.24
CA THR A 318 -17.92 -16.25 12.62
C THR A 318 -16.73 -15.40 13.04
N PHE A 319 -17.00 -14.18 13.47
CA PHE A 319 -16.02 -13.21 13.96
C PHE A 319 -15.99 -13.18 15.48
N SER A 320 -15.26 -14.12 16.06
CA SER A 320 -15.28 -14.34 17.52
C SER A 320 -14.65 -13.21 18.34
N LYS A 321 -13.71 -12.46 17.74
CA LYS A 321 -12.90 -11.41 18.40
C LYS A 321 -13.32 -9.98 18.02
N LEU A 322 -14.21 -9.81 17.05
CA LEU A 322 -14.55 -8.51 16.49
C LEU A 322 -15.27 -7.64 17.51
N LYS A 323 -14.68 -6.49 17.83
CA LYS A 323 -15.23 -5.48 18.76
C LYS A 323 -15.75 -4.25 18.04
N THR A 324 -15.09 -3.84 16.95
CA THR A 324 -15.47 -2.67 16.15
C THR A 324 -15.71 -3.07 14.71
N LEU A 325 -16.86 -2.71 14.17
CA LEU A 325 -17.21 -2.92 12.78
C LEU A 325 -17.65 -1.60 12.14
N VAL A 326 -17.06 -1.28 10.99
CA VAL A 326 -17.43 -0.14 10.15
C VAL A 326 -17.94 -0.67 8.82
N LEU A 327 -19.15 -0.27 8.43
CA LEU A 327 -19.78 -0.60 7.14
C LEU A 327 -20.27 0.71 6.48
N ASN A 328 -20.58 0.65 5.19
CA ASN A 328 -21.35 1.68 4.50
C ASN A 328 -22.63 1.10 3.88
N GLU A 329 -23.28 1.86 3.00
CA GLU A 329 -24.61 1.60 2.47
C GLU A 329 -24.82 0.24 1.77
N TRP A 330 -23.80 -0.42 1.21
CA TRP A 330 -23.97 -1.70 0.49
C TRP A 330 -24.67 -2.80 1.31
N CYS A 331 -24.57 -2.73 2.66
CA CYS A 331 -25.15 -3.73 3.55
C CYS A 331 -26.63 -3.51 3.87
N VAL A 332 -27.19 -2.37 3.45
CA VAL A 332 -28.57 -1.95 3.76
C VAL A 332 -29.32 -1.36 2.58
N ALA A 333 -28.66 -0.91 1.51
CA ALA A 333 -29.25 -0.10 0.42
C ALA A 333 -30.22 -0.86 -0.52
N ILE A 334 -30.05 -2.17 -0.66
CA ILE A 334 -30.92 -3.01 -1.50
C ILE A 334 -31.78 -3.93 -0.63
N ASP A 335 -31.16 -4.57 0.35
CA ASP A 335 -31.84 -5.30 1.41
C ASP A 335 -30.97 -5.29 2.68
N SER A 336 -31.56 -5.67 3.83
CA SER A 336 -30.85 -5.71 5.12
C SER A 336 -30.21 -7.07 5.45
N ARG A 337 -30.28 -8.07 4.55
CA ARG A 337 -29.80 -9.44 4.81
C ARG A 337 -28.28 -9.47 5.08
N PRO A 338 -27.41 -8.73 4.36
CA PRO A 338 -25.99 -8.69 4.66
C PRO A 338 -25.70 -8.16 6.07
N LEU A 339 -26.36 -7.07 6.47
CA LEU A 339 -26.22 -6.51 7.81
C LEU A 339 -26.66 -7.51 8.87
N ILE A 340 -27.83 -8.14 8.69
CA ILE A 340 -28.35 -9.16 9.61
C ILE A 340 -27.38 -10.33 9.76
N CYS A 341 -26.87 -10.83 8.64
CA CYS A 341 -25.92 -11.94 8.63
C CYS A 341 -24.65 -11.60 9.41
N ILE A 342 -24.02 -10.44 9.16
CA ILE A 342 -22.81 -10.06 9.91
C ILE A 342 -23.10 -9.95 11.41
N LEU A 343 -24.22 -9.34 11.79
CA LEU A 343 -24.58 -9.16 13.21
C LEU A 343 -24.82 -10.50 13.92
N GLN A 344 -25.44 -11.47 13.25
CA GLN A 344 -25.60 -12.84 13.75
C GLN A 344 -24.27 -13.54 14.02
N HIS A 345 -23.26 -13.23 13.22
CA HIS A 345 -21.96 -13.88 13.25
C HIS A 345 -20.86 -13.08 13.98
N THR A 346 -21.23 -12.04 14.74
CA THR A 346 -20.29 -11.17 15.47
C THR A 346 -20.63 -11.12 16.98
N PRO A 347 -20.50 -12.24 17.72
CA PRO A 347 -20.96 -12.35 19.12
C PRO A 347 -20.21 -11.45 20.11
N ALA A 348 -19.04 -10.92 19.74
CA ALA A 348 -18.23 -10.04 20.58
C ALA A 348 -18.39 -8.54 20.24
N LEU A 349 -19.21 -8.19 19.24
CA LEU A 349 -19.29 -6.83 18.72
C LEU A 349 -19.74 -5.83 19.79
N GLU A 350 -18.97 -4.74 19.95
CA GLU A 350 -19.25 -3.68 20.92
C GLU A 350 -19.67 -2.37 20.25
N THR A 351 -19.07 -2.06 19.09
CA THR A 351 -19.33 -0.82 18.34
C THR A 351 -19.61 -1.13 16.87
N LEU A 352 -20.76 -0.68 16.39
CA LEU A 352 -21.11 -0.63 14.97
C LEU A 352 -21.08 0.83 14.48
N ILE A 353 -20.40 1.08 13.36
CA ILE A 353 -20.38 2.37 12.69
C ILE A 353 -20.88 2.19 11.26
N LEU A 354 -21.95 2.90 10.90
CA LEU A 354 -22.44 2.99 9.53
C LEU A 354 -22.01 4.34 8.96
N LYS A 355 -21.26 4.33 7.86
CA LYS A 355 -20.88 5.52 7.08
C LYS A 355 -21.79 5.57 5.86
N LEU A 356 -22.72 6.50 5.79
CA LEU A 356 -23.66 6.62 4.67
C LEU A 356 -23.23 7.81 3.80
N GLY A 357 -23.02 7.55 2.51
CA GLY A 357 -22.77 8.59 1.51
C GLY A 357 -24.06 9.26 1.03
N GLN A 358 -24.15 9.46 -0.28
CA GLN A 358 -25.37 9.92 -0.96
C GLN A 358 -26.30 8.75 -1.29
N ALA A 359 -27.59 9.03 -1.43
CA ALA A 359 -28.57 8.04 -1.88
C ALA A 359 -28.18 7.51 -3.28
N PRO A 360 -28.20 6.18 -3.51
CA PRO A 360 -27.95 5.63 -4.83
C PRO A 360 -28.99 6.12 -5.86
N ASP A 361 -28.58 6.36 -7.11
CA ASP A 361 -29.44 6.89 -8.19
C ASP A 361 -30.75 6.08 -8.42
N TYR A 362 -30.78 4.81 -8.02
CA TYR A 362 -31.90 3.89 -8.18
C TYR A 362 -32.72 3.69 -6.89
N TRP A 363 -32.49 4.49 -5.85
CA TRP A 363 -33.20 4.38 -4.58
C TRP A 363 -34.72 4.53 -4.74
N ASP A 364 -35.17 5.49 -5.55
CA ASP A 364 -36.59 5.78 -5.77
C ASP A 364 -37.34 4.59 -6.41
N GLU A 365 -36.64 3.72 -7.16
CA GLU A 365 -37.20 2.50 -7.75
C GLU A 365 -37.27 1.32 -6.74
N MET A 366 -36.51 1.41 -5.63
CA MET A 366 -36.37 0.38 -4.60
C MET A 366 -37.27 0.62 -3.37
N GLU A 367 -37.91 1.79 -3.25
CA GLU A 367 -38.73 2.21 -2.10
C GLU A 367 -39.91 1.24 -1.82
N GLY A 368 -40.31 0.42 -2.82
CA GLY A 368 -41.38 -0.58 -2.72
C GLY A 368 -40.96 -2.02 -2.38
N THR A 369 -39.67 -2.33 -2.19
CA THR A 369 -39.18 -3.72 -2.05
C THR A 369 -38.72 -4.16 -0.66
N TYR A 370 -38.69 -3.26 0.32
CA TYR A 370 -38.30 -3.62 1.68
C TYR A 370 -39.38 -4.46 2.36
N ASP A 371 -39.20 -5.78 2.38
CA ASP A 371 -40.03 -6.66 3.19
C ASP A 371 -39.65 -6.52 4.67
N GLY A 372 -40.18 -5.48 5.32
CA GLY A 372 -40.01 -5.21 6.74
C GLY A 372 -40.68 -6.23 7.68
N LYS A 373 -40.99 -7.45 7.21
CA LYS A 373 -41.82 -8.43 7.92
C LYS A 373 -41.07 -9.57 8.62
N SER A 374 -39.74 -9.61 8.57
CA SER A 374 -38.95 -10.71 9.17
C SER A 374 -37.95 -10.27 10.25
N ALA A 375 -38.15 -9.14 10.90
CA ALA A 375 -37.25 -8.66 11.95
C ALA A 375 -37.40 -9.50 13.24
N GLN A 376 -36.58 -10.55 13.37
CA GLN A 376 -36.20 -11.05 14.69
C GLN A 376 -35.12 -10.10 15.25
N PRO A 377 -35.23 -9.61 16.50
CA PRO A 377 -34.18 -8.80 17.11
C PRO A 377 -32.93 -9.66 17.26
N LEU A 378 -31.85 -9.23 16.61
CA LEU A 378 -30.62 -10.02 16.47
C LEU A 378 -29.43 -9.40 17.20
N ALA A 379 -29.70 -8.48 18.12
CA ALA A 379 -28.70 -7.77 18.87
C ALA A 379 -27.67 -8.75 19.47
N SER A 380 -26.42 -8.62 19.03
CA SER A 380 -25.29 -9.11 19.81
C SER A 380 -25.47 -8.57 21.22
N LYS A 381 -25.55 -9.46 22.23
CA LYS A 381 -25.77 -9.07 23.63
C LYS A 381 -24.73 -8.08 24.16
N LYS A 382 -23.62 -7.89 23.43
CA LYS A 382 -22.51 -7.01 23.78
C LYS A 382 -22.47 -5.70 22.99
N LEU A 383 -23.37 -5.50 22.02
CA LEU A 383 -23.40 -4.27 21.23
C LEU A 383 -23.81 -3.11 22.12
N LYS A 384 -22.90 -2.14 22.32
CA LYS A 384 -23.08 -0.99 23.20
C LYS A 384 -23.37 0.28 22.42
N VAL A 385 -22.75 0.44 21.25
CA VAL A 385 -22.76 1.70 20.52
C VAL A 385 -23.05 1.46 19.05
N VAL A 386 -24.08 2.14 18.54
CA VAL A 386 -24.37 2.24 17.11
C VAL A 386 -24.19 3.70 16.71
N LYS A 387 -23.26 3.97 15.79
CA LYS A 387 -23.04 5.29 15.21
C LYS A 387 -23.47 5.28 13.75
N VAL A 388 -24.22 6.29 13.34
CA VAL A 388 -24.54 6.52 11.94
C VAL A 388 -23.95 7.88 11.57
N HIS A 389 -22.98 7.86 10.66
CA HIS A 389 -22.41 9.04 10.02
C HIS A 389 -23.05 9.16 8.64
N TYR A 390 -23.41 10.38 8.24
CA TYR A 390 -24.03 10.65 6.94
C TYR A 390 -23.56 12.01 6.41
N GLU A 391 -23.45 12.16 5.09
CA GLU A 391 -23.08 13.44 4.47
C GLU A 391 -24.24 14.45 4.51
N GLU A 392 -25.44 13.99 4.13
CA GLU A 392 -26.68 14.77 4.14
C GLU A 392 -27.81 13.95 4.78
N LEU A 393 -28.71 14.63 5.51
CA LEU A 393 -29.85 13.98 6.15
C LEU A 393 -31.06 14.01 5.19
N ASP A 394 -31.31 12.90 4.52
CA ASP A 394 -32.44 12.73 3.61
C ASP A 394 -33.40 11.61 4.05
N MET A 395 -34.45 11.39 3.26
CA MET A 395 -35.46 10.36 3.54
C MET A 395 -34.88 8.94 3.46
N TRP A 396 -33.83 8.73 2.65
CA TRP A 396 -33.12 7.48 2.52
C TRP A 396 -32.34 7.12 3.79
N VAL A 397 -31.54 8.05 4.32
CA VAL A 397 -30.82 7.91 5.60
C VAL A 397 -31.81 7.64 6.73
N LEU A 398 -32.93 8.38 6.78
CA LEU A 398 -33.98 8.15 7.79
C LEU A 398 -34.59 6.74 7.70
N ASN A 399 -34.78 6.21 6.49
CA ASN A 399 -35.30 4.86 6.28
C ASN A 399 -34.27 3.79 6.71
N ILE A 400 -32.98 3.97 6.40
CA ILE A 400 -31.91 3.08 6.88
C ILE A 400 -31.85 3.10 8.41
N VAL A 401 -31.90 4.27 9.03
CA VAL A 401 -31.87 4.39 10.49
C VAL A 401 -33.06 3.66 11.13
N LYS A 402 -34.26 3.73 10.54
CA LYS A 402 -35.44 2.95 11.00
C LYS A 402 -35.20 1.45 10.89
N ILE A 403 -34.64 0.98 9.78
CA ILE A 403 -34.30 -0.44 9.56
C ILE A 403 -33.28 -0.90 10.60
N VAL A 404 -32.22 -0.14 10.83
CA VAL A 404 -31.19 -0.48 11.80
C VAL A 404 -31.76 -0.52 13.22
N LYS A 405 -32.61 0.45 13.58
CA LYS A 405 -33.34 0.48 14.88
C LYS A 405 -34.24 -0.74 15.05
N SER A 406 -34.96 -1.17 14.01
CA SER A 406 -35.86 -2.33 14.10
C SER A 406 -35.13 -3.66 14.29
N HIS A 407 -33.95 -3.83 13.67
CA HIS A 407 -33.17 -5.07 13.79
C HIS A 407 -32.32 -5.14 15.08
N LEU A 408 -31.85 -3.98 15.57
CA LEU A 408 -30.98 -3.91 16.74
C LEU A 408 -31.74 -3.70 18.06
N GLY A 409 -33.02 -3.32 18.03
CA GLY A 409 -33.84 -3.15 19.24
C GLY A 409 -33.27 -2.14 20.25
N THR A 410 -32.42 -1.22 19.80
CA THR A 410 -31.70 -0.25 20.65
C THR A 410 -32.18 1.17 20.38
N GLU A 411 -32.53 1.89 21.45
CA GLU A 411 -32.85 3.34 21.37
C GLU A 411 -31.58 4.21 21.31
N GLU A 412 -30.39 3.67 21.61
CA GLU A 412 -29.11 4.39 21.64
C GLU A 412 -28.38 4.43 20.29
N VAL A 413 -29.06 4.85 19.23
CA VAL A 413 -28.38 5.20 17.96
C VAL A 413 -27.86 6.63 18.07
N LYS A 414 -26.54 6.80 18.11
CA LYS A 414 -25.90 8.13 18.14
C LYS A 414 -25.70 8.59 16.70
N GLU A 415 -26.57 9.50 16.28
CA GLU A 415 -26.50 10.19 14.99
C GLU A 415 -25.46 11.34 15.11
N ARG A 416 -24.50 11.39 14.19
CA ARG A 416 -23.52 12.48 14.10
C ARG A 416 -23.32 12.87 12.65
N ARG A 417 -23.54 14.16 12.37
CA ARG A 417 -23.10 14.83 11.16
C ARG A 417 -21.58 14.92 11.12
#